data_AF-A0A1B1SBC6-F1
#
_entry.id   AF-A0A1B1SBC6-F1
#
_cell.length_a   1.000
_cell.length_b   1.000
_cell.length_c   1.000
_cell.angle_alpha   90.00
_cell.angle_beta   90.00
_cell.angle_gamma   90.00
#
_symmetry.space_group_name_H-M   'P 1'
#
loop_
_entity.id
_entity.type
_entity.pdbx_description
1 polymer ?
#
loop_
_entity_poly.entity_id
_entity_poly.type
_entity_poly.pdbx_seq_one_letter_code
_entity_poly.pdbx_strand_id
1 'polypeptide(L)'
;MEISGKIAVWALAGLIGGAFTACGSSDSDEILTSTDGIHGTVTPPSTEPGAVDPTVTGVLTSSQAGKYIEATATQLKQLCNPQDQRGAVESLMVIANVLDSYGVAGQNSDMGYSHALAKATRSMAQNTESGDYAGISRAVQQVSNSFTVNPRDYLGVYTPVYDDEEEEYVWAKTADSFNAIIFRSEKDRVEVSLTVSGESWTGKFDTVDYDYDGYWDDKNQVWVSNDTEITTHWTVNVPAKLTFVMSHNGDNAVSAVVESNYSESAHTFAVKSSAQLANISANAEVTGIDTSISEKCNASIGSSRVLYSVAEVKGTNLCNRQMLEQLGNAGPDAIASQIDNLFKGATAKVDLLDRIQISSSCSSLKAIVANGDYDEEVLQEVNAFAAALNSSVTTTLNFGNTDYEQGTITWGAMPHTSWGYTWYDVEPMVALAGGSAMSFGDFIDSGALNGSINAIKGIVNTYRGAFGLD
;
A
#
# COMPACT_ATOMS: atom_id res chain seq x y z
N MET A 1 -9.05 -4.19 28.91
CA MET A 1 -7.72 -4.87 28.82
C MET A 1 -7.81 -5.87 27.68
N GLU A 2 -7.99 -5.38 26.45
CA GLU A 2 -8.59 -6.16 25.32
C GLU A 2 -7.83 -5.95 24.00
N ILE A 3 -6.53 -5.64 24.07
CA ILE A 3 -5.75 -5.17 22.90
C ILE A 3 -4.77 -6.25 22.40
N SER A 4 -4.32 -7.18 23.26
CA SER A 4 -3.30 -8.19 22.95
C SER A 4 -3.63 -9.06 21.73
N GLY A 5 -4.79 -9.73 21.73
CA GLY A 5 -5.20 -10.61 20.63
C GLY A 5 -5.29 -9.90 19.27
N LYS A 6 -5.60 -8.59 19.28
CA LYS A 6 -5.59 -7.77 18.08
C LYS A 6 -4.16 -7.47 17.61
N ILE A 7 -3.19 -7.23 18.51
CA ILE A 7 -1.84 -6.78 18.14
C ILE A 7 -1.13 -7.72 17.16
N ALA A 8 -1.07 -9.05 17.36
CA ALA A 8 -0.37 -9.89 16.37
C ALA A 8 -1.23 -10.27 15.15
N VAL A 9 -2.56 -10.25 15.23
CA VAL A 9 -3.41 -10.32 14.03
C VAL A 9 -3.19 -9.06 13.18
N TRP A 10 -3.05 -7.88 13.80
CA TRP A 10 -2.71 -6.63 13.14
C TRP A 10 -1.22 -6.48 12.80
N ALA A 11 -0.32 -7.23 13.44
CA ALA A 11 1.09 -7.32 13.03
C ALA A 11 1.27 -8.30 11.87
N LEU A 12 0.49 -9.37 11.79
CA LEU A 12 0.50 -10.29 10.64
C LEU A 12 -0.27 -9.70 9.46
N ALA A 13 -1.46 -9.14 9.68
CA ALA A 13 -2.16 -8.31 8.71
C ALA A 13 -1.46 -6.96 8.46
N GLY A 14 -0.49 -6.57 9.28
CA GLY A 14 0.41 -5.43 9.07
C GLY A 14 1.71 -5.79 8.33
N LEU A 15 2.17 -7.04 8.42
CA LEU A 15 3.28 -7.57 7.60
C LEU A 15 2.80 -8.08 6.24
N ILE A 16 1.52 -8.45 6.13
CA ILE A 16 0.85 -8.79 4.86
C ILE A 16 0.20 -7.53 4.27
N GLY A 17 -0.68 -6.85 5.01
CA GLY A 17 -1.39 -5.66 4.55
C GLY A 17 -0.61 -4.35 4.64
N GLY A 18 0.35 -4.20 5.56
CA GLY A 18 1.25 -3.05 5.58
C GLY A 18 2.37 -3.16 4.53
N ALA A 19 2.72 -4.38 4.11
CA ALA A 19 3.43 -4.61 2.85
C ALA A 19 2.56 -4.34 1.60
N PHE A 20 1.31 -3.88 1.80
CA PHE A 20 0.48 -3.28 0.75
C PHE A 20 0.24 -1.76 0.97
N THR A 21 0.84 -1.11 1.98
CA THR A 21 0.68 0.34 2.25
C THR A 21 1.98 1.11 2.55
N ALA A 22 3.15 0.47 2.54
CA ALA A 22 4.44 1.10 2.89
C ALA A 22 4.88 2.28 1.98
N CYS A 23 4.15 2.53 0.87
CA CYS A 23 4.10 3.82 0.20
C CYS A 23 2.64 4.08 -0.15
N GLY A 24 2.03 5.17 0.34
CA GLY A 24 0.64 5.55 0.02
C GLY A 24 -0.42 4.94 0.95
N SER A 25 -0.85 5.73 1.94
CA SER A 25 -2.10 5.50 2.69
C SER A 25 -3.19 6.41 2.14
N SER A 26 -3.96 5.93 1.16
CA SER A 26 -5.12 6.65 0.61
C SER A 26 -6.42 6.12 1.23
N ASP A 27 -6.79 6.67 2.40
CA ASP A 27 -8.20 6.70 2.81
C ASP A 27 -8.93 7.69 1.88
N SER A 28 -9.71 7.20 0.93
CA SER A 28 -10.45 8.06 -0.01
C SER A 28 -11.66 7.35 -0.63
N ASP A 29 -12.85 7.73 -0.16
CA ASP A 29 -14.13 7.50 -0.85
C ASP A 29 -14.25 8.37 -2.14
N GLU A 30 -15.32 8.16 -2.92
CA GLU A 30 -15.89 9.04 -3.97
C GLU A 30 -15.04 9.47 -5.22
N ILE A 31 -14.82 8.53 -6.14
CA ILE A 31 -15.33 8.47 -7.56
C ILE A 31 -15.48 9.78 -8.44
N LEU A 32 -14.89 9.85 -9.67
CA LEU A 32 -15.47 10.40 -10.96
C LEU A 32 -14.59 10.20 -12.28
N THR A 33 -15.08 10.46 -13.54
CA THR A 33 -14.81 9.61 -14.78
C THR A 33 -14.61 10.16 -16.25
N SER A 34 -14.10 9.35 -17.24
CA SER A 34 -14.03 9.40 -18.78
C SER A 34 -12.65 9.15 -19.54
N THR A 35 -12.49 8.99 -20.89
CA THR A 35 -11.22 8.37 -21.52
C THR A 35 -10.75 8.85 -22.93
N ASP A 36 -9.74 8.31 -23.70
CA ASP A 36 -9.09 6.97 -24.03
C ASP A 36 -7.49 7.05 -24.05
N GLY A 37 -6.52 6.08 -24.10
CA GLY A 37 -6.33 4.59 -23.99
C GLY A 37 -4.97 4.03 -24.61
N ILE A 38 -4.40 2.82 -24.26
CA ILE A 38 -3.28 2.06 -24.97
C ILE A 38 -3.01 0.58 -24.50
N HIS A 39 -2.66 -0.36 -25.41
CA HIS A 39 -2.13 -1.72 -25.11
C HIS A 39 -0.59 -1.83 -25.24
N GLY A 40 0.08 -2.62 -24.38
CA GLY A 40 1.51 -2.98 -24.54
C GLY A 40 1.96 -4.19 -23.71
N THR A 41 3.01 -4.90 -24.17
CA THR A 41 3.64 -5.99 -23.41
C THR A 41 4.55 -5.44 -22.31
N VAL A 42 4.16 -5.62 -21.06
CA VAL A 42 4.89 -5.12 -19.88
C VAL A 42 6.30 -5.70 -19.83
N THR A 43 7.30 -4.83 -19.96
CA THR A 43 8.71 -5.16 -19.70
C THR A 43 9.05 -4.59 -18.31
N PRO A 44 9.49 -5.40 -17.33
CA PRO A 44 9.79 -4.89 -16.00
C PRO A 44 10.87 -3.80 -16.02
N PRO A 45 10.68 -2.67 -15.32
CA PRO A 45 11.69 -1.63 -15.20
C PRO A 45 12.92 -2.11 -14.43
N SER A 46 14.10 -1.54 -14.75
CA SER A 46 15.38 -1.95 -14.15
C SER A 46 15.37 -1.80 -12.63
N THR A 47 15.93 -2.78 -11.92
CA THR A 47 16.15 -2.77 -10.45
C THR A 47 17.53 -2.27 -10.04
N GLU A 48 18.48 -2.16 -10.97
CA GLU A 48 19.84 -1.69 -10.67
C GLU A 48 19.86 -0.17 -10.37
N PRO A 49 20.78 0.34 -9.53
CA PRO A 49 20.97 1.78 -9.34
C PRO A 49 21.24 2.51 -10.66
N GLY A 50 20.87 3.79 -10.72
CA GLY A 50 21.21 4.62 -11.87
C GLY A 50 22.70 4.92 -11.97
N ALA A 51 23.12 5.58 -13.05
CA ALA A 51 24.48 6.10 -13.14
C ALA A 51 24.72 7.18 -12.07
N VAL A 52 25.97 7.28 -11.60
CA VAL A 52 26.37 8.35 -10.67
C VAL A 52 26.27 9.70 -11.39
N ASP A 53 25.59 10.68 -10.78
CA ASP A 53 25.49 12.04 -11.28
C ASP A 53 26.85 12.75 -11.12
N PRO A 54 27.56 13.07 -12.22
CA PRO A 54 28.90 13.65 -12.13
C PRO A 54 28.90 15.10 -11.61
N THR A 55 27.73 15.71 -11.37
CA THR A 55 27.60 17.03 -10.75
C THR A 55 27.61 16.98 -9.22
N VAL A 56 27.37 15.81 -8.60
CA VAL A 56 27.38 15.63 -7.13
C VAL A 56 28.79 15.21 -6.68
N THR A 57 29.73 16.14 -6.72
CA THR A 57 31.15 15.86 -6.38
C THR A 57 31.47 15.97 -4.87
N GLY A 58 30.47 15.82 -4.01
CA GLY A 58 30.62 15.94 -2.55
C GLY A 58 29.31 16.23 -1.83
N VAL A 59 29.43 16.57 -0.54
CA VAL A 59 28.34 17.11 0.28
C VAL A 59 27.98 18.51 -0.20
N LEU A 60 26.71 18.74 -0.50
CA LEU A 60 26.18 20.01 -0.98
C LEU A 60 25.85 20.96 0.18
N THR A 61 26.02 22.27 -0.01
CA THR A 61 25.43 23.26 0.91
C THR A 61 23.91 23.23 0.82
N SER A 62 23.20 23.65 1.87
CA SER A 62 21.72 23.62 1.93
C SER A 62 21.04 24.32 0.73
N SER A 63 21.64 25.38 0.17
CA SER A 63 21.14 26.07 -1.03
C SER A 63 21.38 25.27 -2.32
N GLN A 64 22.46 24.49 -2.40
CA GLN A 64 22.69 23.57 -3.52
C GLN A 64 21.78 22.34 -3.41
N ALA A 65 21.59 21.81 -2.19
CA ALA A 65 20.67 20.71 -1.92
C ALA A 65 19.22 21.06 -2.31
N GLY A 66 18.70 22.22 -1.87
CA GLY A 66 17.36 22.69 -2.25
C GLY A 66 17.18 22.78 -3.77
N LYS A 67 18.17 23.33 -4.50
CA LYS A 67 18.16 23.38 -5.97
C LYS A 67 18.24 22.02 -6.65
N TYR A 68 18.95 21.06 -6.05
CA TYR A 68 19.02 19.69 -6.56
C TYR A 68 17.66 18.98 -6.42
N ILE A 69 16.95 19.23 -5.31
CA ILE A 69 15.58 18.75 -5.11
C ILE A 69 14.60 19.45 -6.08
N GLU A 70 14.71 20.76 -6.26
CA GLU A 70 13.89 21.55 -7.20
C GLU A 70 14.06 21.08 -8.66
N ALA A 71 15.30 20.83 -9.09
CA ALA A 71 15.60 20.26 -10.40
C ALA A 71 15.00 18.85 -10.56
N THR A 72 15.05 18.03 -9.52
CA THR A 72 14.47 16.67 -9.51
C THR A 72 12.93 16.71 -9.61
N ALA A 73 12.27 17.58 -8.83
CA ALA A 73 10.83 17.81 -8.91
C ALA A 73 10.40 18.36 -10.30
N THR A 74 11.21 19.24 -10.88
CA THR A 74 11.00 19.77 -12.24
C THR A 74 11.14 18.67 -13.29
N GLN A 75 12.14 17.79 -13.15
CA GLN A 75 12.32 16.63 -14.04
C GLN A 75 11.15 15.64 -13.93
N LEU A 76 10.61 15.41 -12.73
CA LEU A 76 9.39 14.59 -12.56
C LEU A 76 8.20 15.21 -13.31
N LYS A 77 7.98 16.52 -13.13
CA LYS A 77 6.91 17.26 -13.83
C LYS A 77 7.03 17.20 -15.36
N GLN A 78 8.25 17.08 -15.90
CA GLN A 78 8.50 16.95 -17.35
C GLN A 78 8.28 15.54 -17.90
N LEU A 79 8.27 14.51 -17.05
CA LEU A 79 7.99 13.13 -17.44
C LEU A 79 6.50 12.80 -17.37
N CYS A 80 5.78 13.33 -16.38
CA CYS A 80 4.32 13.29 -16.35
C CYS A 80 3.75 13.91 -17.63
N ASN A 81 2.79 13.24 -18.27
CA ASN A 81 1.92 13.87 -19.26
C ASN A 81 0.48 13.83 -18.77
N PRO A 82 0.03 14.86 -18.01
CA PRO A 82 -1.32 14.92 -17.47
C PRO A 82 -2.45 14.87 -18.50
N GLN A 83 -2.20 15.06 -19.81
CA GLN A 83 -3.25 14.93 -20.83
C GLN A 83 -3.41 13.48 -21.31
N ASP A 84 -2.31 12.76 -21.57
CA ASP A 84 -2.36 11.31 -21.89
C ASP A 84 -2.85 10.50 -20.68
N GLN A 85 -2.39 10.91 -19.48
CA GLN A 85 -2.76 10.28 -18.22
C GLN A 85 -4.17 10.67 -17.79
N ARG A 86 -4.67 11.86 -18.17
CA ARG A 86 -6.06 12.27 -17.92
C ARG A 86 -7.00 11.20 -18.41
N GLY A 87 -6.95 10.87 -19.70
CA GLY A 87 -7.79 9.82 -20.26
C GLY A 87 -7.66 8.53 -19.46
N ALA A 88 -6.44 8.01 -19.32
CA ALA A 88 -6.16 6.74 -18.64
C ALA A 88 -6.83 6.58 -17.26
N VAL A 89 -6.63 7.56 -16.36
CA VAL A 89 -7.25 7.64 -15.02
C VAL A 89 -8.75 7.57 -15.11
N GLU A 90 -9.27 8.46 -15.92
CA GLU A 90 -10.66 8.85 -15.94
C GLU A 90 -11.47 7.62 -16.50
N SER A 91 -10.86 6.71 -17.31
CA SER A 91 -11.46 5.43 -17.76
C SER A 91 -11.89 4.53 -16.62
N LEU A 92 -10.96 4.35 -15.70
CA LEU A 92 -11.05 3.36 -14.65
C LEU A 92 -12.30 3.64 -13.82
N MET A 93 -12.68 4.89 -13.75
CA MET A 93 -13.82 5.37 -13.02
C MET A 93 -15.14 5.19 -13.80
N VAL A 94 -15.14 5.26 -15.15
CA VAL A 94 -16.29 4.80 -15.97
C VAL A 94 -16.48 3.31 -15.80
N ILE A 95 -15.39 2.56 -15.95
CA ILE A 95 -15.35 1.09 -15.87
C ILE A 95 -15.84 0.63 -14.49
N ALA A 96 -15.34 1.24 -13.40
CA ALA A 96 -15.76 0.95 -12.04
C ALA A 96 -17.24 1.29 -11.79
N ASN A 97 -17.72 2.42 -12.32
CA ASN A 97 -19.12 2.78 -12.16
C ASN A 97 -20.03 1.84 -12.96
N VAL A 98 -19.62 1.37 -14.15
CA VAL A 98 -20.36 0.34 -14.90
C VAL A 98 -20.35 -1.00 -14.17
N LEU A 99 -19.23 -1.39 -13.55
CA LEU A 99 -19.14 -2.61 -12.73
C LEU A 99 -20.11 -2.59 -11.53
N ASP A 100 -20.25 -1.45 -10.86
CA ASP A 100 -21.16 -1.26 -9.70
C ASP A 100 -22.61 -0.89 -10.08
N SER A 101 -22.88 -0.50 -11.34
CA SER A 101 -24.22 -0.04 -11.77
C SER A 101 -25.30 -1.12 -11.80
N TYR A 102 -24.95 -2.37 -11.47
CA TYR A 102 -25.77 -3.55 -11.68
C TYR A 102 -25.56 -4.55 -10.54
N GLY A 103 -26.66 -5.12 -10.01
CA GLY A 103 -26.63 -6.30 -9.15
C GLY A 103 -26.13 -7.55 -9.89
N VAL A 104 -26.34 -8.73 -9.31
CA VAL A 104 -25.91 -10.02 -9.92
C VAL A 104 -27.05 -11.03 -9.86
N ALA A 105 -27.42 -11.57 -11.02
CA ALA A 105 -28.60 -12.43 -11.17
C ALA A 105 -28.49 -13.76 -10.39
N GLY A 106 -29.61 -14.22 -9.82
CA GLY A 106 -29.77 -15.61 -9.39
C GLY A 106 -29.09 -16.03 -8.07
N GLN A 107 -28.74 -15.08 -7.21
CA GLN A 107 -28.11 -15.23 -5.89
C GLN A 107 -26.70 -15.83 -5.84
N ASN A 108 -25.76 -15.02 -5.38
CA ASN A 108 -25.22 -15.18 -4.01
C ASN A 108 -24.78 -13.80 -3.50
N SER A 109 -24.86 -13.56 -2.19
CA SER A 109 -24.25 -12.39 -1.52
C SER A 109 -22.74 -12.26 -1.78
N ASP A 110 -22.12 -13.36 -2.20
CA ASP A 110 -20.67 -13.54 -2.25
C ASP A 110 -20.08 -13.19 -3.62
N MET A 111 -20.90 -12.84 -4.62
CA MET A 111 -20.44 -12.38 -5.94
C MET A 111 -19.92 -10.93 -5.93
N GLY A 112 -19.14 -10.58 -4.91
CA GLY A 112 -18.47 -9.28 -4.77
C GLY A 112 -17.39 -9.00 -5.82
N TYR A 113 -17.25 -9.79 -6.89
CA TYR A 113 -16.20 -9.62 -7.90
C TYR A 113 -16.36 -8.37 -8.75
N SER A 114 -17.59 -7.98 -9.10
CA SER A 114 -17.82 -6.71 -9.83
C SER A 114 -17.38 -5.53 -8.96
N HIS A 115 -17.80 -5.52 -7.68
CA HIS A 115 -17.44 -4.49 -6.70
C HIS A 115 -15.95 -4.51 -6.31
N ALA A 116 -15.32 -5.67 -6.19
CA ALA A 116 -13.88 -5.80 -5.92
C ALA A 116 -13.05 -5.30 -7.11
N LEU A 117 -13.46 -5.64 -8.34
CA LEU A 117 -12.90 -5.06 -9.55
C LEU A 117 -13.13 -3.55 -9.56
N ALA A 118 -14.33 -3.03 -9.30
CA ALA A 118 -14.62 -1.60 -9.28
C ALA A 118 -13.78 -0.84 -8.25
N LYS A 119 -13.63 -1.37 -7.03
CA LYS A 119 -12.78 -0.80 -5.98
C LYS A 119 -11.31 -0.76 -6.38
N ALA A 120 -10.77 -1.88 -6.88
CA ALA A 120 -9.40 -1.93 -7.40
C ALA A 120 -9.20 -0.95 -8.57
N THR A 121 -10.19 -0.84 -9.45
CA THR A 121 -10.18 0.03 -10.62
C THR A 121 -10.18 1.51 -10.18
N ARG A 122 -11.00 1.90 -9.20
CA ARG A 122 -10.97 3.25 -8.60
C ARG A 122 -9.66 3.57 -7.90
N SER A 123 -9.12 2.63 -7.14
CA SER A 123 -7.85 2.82 -6.45
C SER A 123 -6.69 3.04 -7.44
N MET A 124 -6.71 2.40 -8.61
CA MET A 124 -5.74 2.73 -9.68
C MET A 124 -5.85 4.17 -10.22
N ALA A 125 -7.07 4.71 -10.32
CA ALA A 125 -7.29 6.09 -10.74
C ALA A 125 -6.80 7.08 -9.67
N GLN A 126 -7.30 6.94 -8.43
CA GLN A 126 -6.95 7.80 -7.29
C GLN A 126 -5.44 7.84 -7.04
N ASN A 127 -4.75 6.69 -7.15
CA ASN A 127 -3.30 6.59 -7.01
C ASN A 127 -2.53 7.26 -8.15
N THR A 128 -3.15 7.43 -9.32
CA THR A 128 -2.54 8.17 -10.43
C THR A 128 -2.76 9.68 -10.31
N GLU A 129 -3.93 10.10 -9.81
CA GLU A 129 -4.24 11.51 -9.52
C GLU A 129 -3.38 12.07 -8.38
N SER A 130 -3.14 11.26 -7.35
CA SER A 130 -2.26 11.61 -6.21
C SER A 130 -0.77 11.53 -6.54
N GLY A 131 -0.40 10.74 -7.56
CA GLY A 131 0.99 10.46 -7.94
C GLY A 131 1.65 9.29 -7.19
N ASP A 132 0.88 8.49 -6.43
CA ASP A 132 1.36 7.20 -5.91
C ASP A 132 1.43 6.13 -7.02
N TYR A 133 2.50 6.20 -7.81
CA TYR A 133 2.76 5.22 -8.84
C TYR A 133 3.02 3.80 -8.30
N ALA A 134 3.30 3.60 -7.00
CA ALA A 134 3.39 2.26 -6.43
C ALA A 134 1.99 1.67 -6.17
N GLY A 135 1.10 2.48 -5.58
CA GLY A 135 -0.30 2.16 -5.29
C GLY A 135 -1.09 1.67 -6.50
N ILE A 136 -0.82 2.18 -7.71
CA ILE A 136 -1.42 1.67 -8.97
C ILE A 136 -1.21 0.15 -9.11
N SER A 137 0.00 -0.34 -8.84
CA SER A 137 0.30 -1.78 -8.91
C SER A 137 -0.28 -2.58 -7.73
N ARG A 138 -0.51 -1.95 -6.58
CA ARG A 138 -1.08 -2.62 -5.40
C ARG A 138 -2.61 -2.69 -5.44
N ALA A 139 -3.27 -1.73 -6.08
CA ALA A 139 -4.73 -1.67 -6.19
C ALA A 139 -5.36 -2.97 -6.74
N VAL A 140 -4.75 -3.61 -7.73
CA VAL A 140 -5.22 -4.90 -8.28
C VAL A 140 -5.07 -6.09 -7.32
N GLN A 141 -4.20 -5.99 -6.30
CA GLN A 141 -4.06 -7.01 -5.26
C GLN A 141 -5.28 -7.05 -4.32
N GLN A 142 -6.09 -5.98 -4.27
CA GLN A 142 -7.35 -5.99 -3.52
C GLN A 142 -8.30 -7.08 -4.03
N VAL A 143 -8.32 -7.35 -5.35
CA VAL A 143 -9.16 -8.40 -5.94
C VAL A 143 -8.67 -9.79 -5.51
N SER A 144 -7.35 -10.04 -5.43
CA SER A 144 -6.82 -11.30 -4.88
C SER A 144 -7.20 -11.56 -3.43
N ASN A 145 -7.52 -10.51 -2.66
CA ASN A 145 -7.93 -10.62 -1.27
C ASN A 145 -9.45 -10.80 -1.10
N SER A 146 -10.25 -10.69 -2.18
CA SER A 146 -11.70 -10.90 -2.17
C SER A 146 -12.15 -12.34 -2.49
N PHE A 147 -11.22 -13.29 -2.71
CA PHE A 147 -11.56 -14.68 -3.06
C PHE A 147 -11.89 -15.55 -1.83
N THR A 148 -13.05 -15.30 -1.22
CA THR A 148 -13.71 -16.26 -0.32
C THR A 148 -14.14 -17.52 -1.07
N VAL A 149 -14.54 -17.38 -2.34
CA VAL A 149 -14.87 -18.48 -3.26
C VAL A 149 -13.88 -18.52 -4.43
N ASN A 150 -13.68 -19.71 -4.99
CA ASN A 150 -12.73 -19.98 -6.07
C ASN A 150 -13.20 -19.36 -7.41
N PRO A 151 -12.42 -18.45 -8.04
CA PRO A 151 -12.85 -17.74 -9.24
C PRO A 151 -13.03 -18.63 -10.48
N ARG A 152 -12.56 -19.88 -10.47
CA ARG A 152 -12.85 -20.83 -11.55
C ARG A 152 -14.32 -21.22 -11.65
N ASP A 153 -15.08 -21.04 -10.57
CA ASP A 153 -16.50 -21.39 -10.52
C ASP A 153 -17.38 -20.30 -11.18
N TYR A 154 -16.79 -19.13 -11.46
CA TYR A 154 -17.43 -17.94 -12.03
C TYR A 154 -16.93 -17.61 -13.45
N LEU A 155 -16.29 -18.56 -14.14
CA LEU A 155 -15.81 -18.34 -15.51
C LEU A 155 -16.99 -18.21 -16.48
N GLY A 156 -17.04 -17.10 -17.21
CA GLY A 156 -18.16 -16.75 -18.09
C GLY A 156 -18.03 -15.35 -18.66
N VAL A 157 -18.91 -15.02 -19.61
CA VAL A 157 -19.19 -13.65 -20.03
C VAL A 157 -20.47 -13.21 -19.34
N TYR A 158 -20.38 -12.10 -18.62
CA TYR A 158 -21.44 -11.44 -17.89
C TYR A 158 -21.80 -10.14 -18.60
N THR A 159 -23.08 -9.92 -18.84
CA THR A 159 -23.61 -8.74 -19.52
C THR A 159 -24.83 -8.21 -18.76
N PRO A 160 -25.14 -6.90 -18.79
CA PRO A 160 -26.34 -6.38 -18.18
C PRO A 160 -27.59 -6.96 -18.84
N VAL A 161 -28.44 -7.60 -18.06
CA VAL A 161 -29.76 -8.13 -18.46
C VAL A 161 -30.79 -7.57 -17.47
N TYR A 162 -32.00 -7.30 -17.94
CA TYR A 162 -33.09 -6.90 -17.05
C TYR A 162 -33.63 -8.12 -16.30
N ASP A 163 -33.72 -8.04 -14.98
CA ASP A 163 -34.28 -9.08 -14.13
C ASP A 163 -35.73 -8.73 -13.76
N ASP A 164 -36.67 -9.61 -14.11
CA ASP A 164 -38.08 -9.43 -13.82
C ASP A 164 -38.42 -9.69 -12.35
N GLU A 165 -37.52 -10.29 -11.55
CA GLU A 165 -37.74 -10.54 -10.11
C GLU A 165 -37.24 -9.40 -9.21
N GLU A 166 -36.11 -8.76 -9.56
CA GLU A 166 -35.54 -7.61 -8.83
C GLU A 166 -35.96 -6.23 -9.43
N GLU A 167 -36.71 -6.22 -10.55
CA GLU A 167 -37.12 -5.03 -11.34
C GLU A 167 -35.97 -4.11 -11.83
N GLU A 168 -34.72 -4.58 -11.82
CA GLU A 168 -33.52 -3.81 -12.21
C GLU A 168 -32.68 -4.48 -13.32
N TYR A 169 -31.56 -3.84 -13.70
CA TYR A 169 -30.55 -4.49 -14.56
C TYR A 169 -29.45 -5.11 -13.69
N VAL A 170 -29.10 -6.35 -14.01
CA VAL A 170 -28.11 -7.16 -13.27
C VAL A 170 -27.07 -7.74 -14.21
N TRP A 171 -25.88 -8.02 -13.68
CA TRP A 171 -24.88 -8.86 -14.34
C TRP A 171 -25.37 -10.31 -14.39
N ALA A 172 -25.83 -10.74 -15.57
CA ALA A 172 -26.19 -12.13 -15.84
C ALA A 172 -25.14 -12.79 -16.74
N LYS A 173 -24.79 -14.06 -16.44
CA LYS A 173 -23.88 -14.86 -17.28
C LYS A 173 -24.61 -15.27 -18.57
N THR A 174 -24.22 -14.66 -19.69
CA THR A 174 -24.84 -14.88 -21.02
C THR A 174 -24.01 -15.75 -21.96
N ALA A 175 -22.74 -16.04 -21.64
CA ALA A 175 -21.95 -17.07 -22.31
C ALA A 175 -20.93 -17.76 -21.38
N ASP A 176 -20.45 -18.94 -21.77
CA ASP A 176 -19.31 -19.60 -21.14
C ASP A 176 -17.97 -19.01 -21.58
N SER A 177 -16.97 -19.14 -20.71
CA SER A 177 -15.57 -18.80 -20.95
C SER A 177 -14.70 -19.87 -20.28
N PHE A 178 -13.61 -20.27 -20.93
CA PHE A 178 -12.79 -21.40 -20.47
C PHE A 178 -11.71 -21.01 -19.46
N ASN A 179 -11.38 -19.73 -19.34
CA ASN A 179 -10.25 -19.25 -18.56
C ASN A 179 -10.37 -17.81 -18.02
N ALA A 180 -11.45 -17.08 -18.32
CA ALA A 180 -11.65 -15.71 -17.82
C ALA A 180 -13.08 -15.45 -17.31
N ILE A 181 -13.20 -14.61 -16.28
CA ILE A 181 -14.43 -13.91 -15.92
C ILE A 181 -14.44 -12.61 -16.73
N ILE A 182 -15.47 -12.35 -17.53
CA ILE A 182 -15.54 -11.19 -18.42
C ILE A 182 -16.82 -10.41 -18.16
N PHE A 183 -16.72 -9.18 -17.66
CA PHE A 183 -17.84 -8.24 -17.55
C PHE A 183 -17.86 -7.33 -18.77
N ARG A 184 -18.96 -7.31 -19.53
CA ARG A 184 -19.10 -6.54 -20.78
C ARG A 184 -20.42 -5.76 -20.82
N SER A 185 -20.37 -4.44 -20.97
CA SER A 185 -21.52 -3.63 -21.39
C SER A 185 -21.27 -3.07 -22.80
N GLU A 186 -22.04 -3.53 -23.78
CA GLU A 186 -22.00 -2.96 -25.15
C GLU A 186 -22.57 -1.54 -25.20
N LYS A 187 -23.55 -1.24 -24.35
CA LYS A 187 -24.20 0.08 -24.20
C LYS A 187 -23.18 1.13 -23.75
N ASP A 188 -22.44 0.81 -22.70
CA ASP A 188 -21.47 1.71 -22.07
C ASP A 188 -20.04 1.49 -22.61
N ARG A 189 -19.89 0.57 -23.56
CA ARG A 189 -18.64 0.20 -24.26
C ARG A 189 -17.50 -0.21 -23.34
N VAL A 190 -17.82 -0.85 -22.22
CA VAL A 190 -16.86 -1.34 -21.22
C VAL A 190 -16.66 -2.85 -21.38
N GLU A 191 -15.41 -3.30 -21.36
CA GLU A 191 -15.06 -4.70 -21.13
C GLU A 191 -13.96 -4.84 -20.08
N VAL A 192 -14.19 -5.69 -19.08
CA VAL A 192 -13.22 -6.07 -18.04
C VAL A 192 -13.07 -7.57 -18.06
N SER A 193 -11.87 -8.05 -18.41
CA SER A 193 -11.51 -9.46 -18.44
C SER A 193 -10.54 -9.78 -17.32
N LEU A 194 -10.90 -10.76 -16.48
CA LEU A 194 -10.08 -11.34 -15.43
C LEU A 194 -9.74 -12.78 -15.81
N THR A 195 -8.57 -12.98 -16.41
CA THR A 195 -8.05 -14.30 -16.79
C THR A 195 -7.41 -14.99 -15.60
N VAL A 196 -7.83 -16.23 -15.32
CA VAL A 196 -7.37 -17.06 -14.19
C VAL A 196 -6.42 -18.15 -14.71
N SER A 197 -5.20 -18.24 -14.16
CA SER A 197 -4.18 -19.18 -14.60
C SER A 197 -3.25 -19.65 -13.47
N GLY A 198 -2.47 -20.70 -13.72
CA GLY A 198 -1.73 -21.43 -12.67
C GLY A 198 -2.65 -22.25 -11.76
N GLU A 199 -2.10 -23.19 -10.99
CA GLU A 199 -2.85 -23.89 -9.94
C GLU A 199 -3.14 -22.91 -8.79
N SER A 200 -4.33 -22.97 -8.19
CA SER A 200 -4.62 -22.15 -7.01
C SER A 200 -3.94 -22.74 -5.77
N TRP A 201 -3.47 -21.89 -4.86
CA TRP A 201 -3.10 -22.34 -3.52
C TRP A 201 -4.29 -22.17 -2.57
N THR A 202 -4.36 -23.05 -1.57
CA THR A 202 -5.43 -23.08 -0.58
C THR A 202 -4.84 -22.80 0.81
N GLY A 203 -5.22 -21.69 1.41
CA GLY A 203 -4.93 -21.38 2.81
C GLY A 203 -6.07 -21.88 3.72
N LYS A 204 -5.74 -22.30 4.93
CA LYS A 204 -6.71 -22.62 5.99
C LYS A 204 -6.37 -21.81 7.23
N PHE A 205 -7.38 -21.17 7.81
CA PHE A 205 -7.21 -20.21 8.89
C PHE A 205 -8.29 -20.42 9.92
N ASP A 206 -7.91 -20.49 11.19
CA ASP A 206 -8.84 -20.64 12.29
C ASP A 206 -8.93 -19.30 13.02
N THR A 207 -10.08 -18.64 12.97
CA THR A 207 -10.33 -17.43 13.76
C THR A 207 -11.07 -17.81 15.03
N VAL A 208 -10.46 -17.57 16.18
CA VAL A 208 -11.10 -17.71 17.48
C VAL A 208 -11.80 -16.41 17.84
N ASP A 209 -13.10 -16.49 18.09
CA ASP A 209 -13.89 -15.44 18.74
C ASP A 209 -14.34 -15.90 20.13
N TYR A 210 -14.71 -14.97 20.99
CA TYR A 210 -15.23 -15.27 22.34
C TYR A 210 -16.62 -14.67 22.50
N ASP A 211 -17.62 -15.54 22.67
CA ASP A 211 -18.96 -15.12 23.04
C ASP A 211 -18.96 -14.75 24.53
N TYR A 212 -18.80 -13.45 24.80
CA TYR A 212 -18.67 -12.84 26.14
C TYR A 212 -20.00 -12.78 26.90
N ASP A 213 -20.74 -13.89 26.91
CA ASP A 213 -22.01 -14.01 27.60
C ASP A 213 -21.80 -14.23 29.10
N GLY A 214 -22.43 -13.43 29.96
CA GLY A 214 -22.15 -13.41 31.39
C GLY A 214 -23.25 -12.77 32.22
N TYR A 215 -23.27 -13.08 33.51
CA TYR A 215 -24.28 -12.57 34.44
C TYR A 215 -23.69 -12.16 35.79
N TRP A 216 -24.31 -11.16 36.43
CA TRP A 216 -23.98 -10.77 37.79
C TRP A 216 -24.70 -11.70 38.78
N ASP A 217 -23.95 -12.45 39.58
CA ASP A 217 -24.50 -13.26 40.67
C ASP A 217 -24.72 -12.39 41.91
N ASP A 218 -25.92 -11.81 42.03
CA ASP A 218 -26.32 -10.99 43.19
C ASP A 218 -26.13 -11.68 44.55
N LYS A 219 -26.18 -13.01 44.60
CA LYS A 219 -26.02 -13.77 45.86
C LYS A 219 -24.56 -13.83 46.31
N ASN A 220 -23.63 -13.86 45.36
CA ASN A 220 -22.19 -13.93 45.63
C ASN A 220 -21.46 -12.58 45.40
N GLN A 221 -22.13 -11.58 44.81
CA GLN A 221 -21.60 -10.26 44.44
C GLN A 221 -20.37 -10.33 43.51
N VAL A 222 -20.46 -11.19 42.48
CA VAL A 222 -19.41 -11.49 41.51
C VAL A 222 -20.00 -11.58 40.10
N TRP A 223 -19.28 -11.09 39.10
CA TRP A 223 -19.58 -11.35 37.69
C TRP A 223 -19.14 -12.77 37.32
N VAL A 224 -20.07 -13.58 36.82
CA VAL A 224 -19.83 -14.92 36.32
C VAL A 224 -19.91 -14.86 34.80
N SER A 225 -18.76 -15.01 34.13
CA SER A 225 -18.73 -15.16 32.68
C SER A 225 -18.87 -16.63 32.28
N ASN A 226 -19.51 -16.85 31.14
CA ASN A 226 -19.63 -18.14 30.46
C ASN A 226 -18.88 -18.10 29.11
N ASP A 227 -17.77 -17.35 29.07
CA ASP A 227 -17.02 -17.00 27.85
C ASP A 227 -16.79 -18.23 26.97
N THR A 228 -17.51 -18.32 25.85
CA THR A 228 -17.50 -19.51 25.00
C THR A 228 -16.61 -19.27 23.80
N GLU A 229 -15.57 -20.10 23.67
CA GLU A 229 -14.61 -20.05 22.56
C GLU A 229 -15.25 -20.59 21.28
N ILE A 230 -15.41 -19.73 20.27
CA ILE A 230 -15.97 -20.07 18.96
C ILE A 230 -14.85 -20.07 17.93
N THR A 231 -14.34 -21.25 17.60
CA THR A 231 -13.41 -21.43 16.48
C THR A 231 -14.17 -21.45 15.15
N THR A 232 -13.96 -20.45 14.30
CA THR A 232 -14.47 -20.43 12.92
C THR A 232 -13.37 -20.83 11.95
N HIS A 233 -13.63 -21.87 11.14
CA HIS A 233 -12.66 -22.43 10.20
C HIS A 233 -12.87 -21.85 8.78
N TRP A 234 -11.91 -21.06 8.31
CA TRP A 234 -11.91 -20.47 6.98
C TRP A 234 -11.03 -21.27 6.02
N THR A 235 -11.42 -21.33 4.74
CA THR A 235 -10.59 -21.87 3.66
C THR A 235 -10.61 -20.88 2.50
N VAL A 236 -9.45 -20.30 2.18
CA VAL A 236 -9.27 -19.27 1.14
C VAL A 236 -8.58 -19.91 -0.06
N ASN A 237 -9.07 -19.66 -1.28
CA ASN A 237 -8.54 -20.26 -2.50
C ASN A 237 -8.07 -19.17 -3.47
N VAL A 238 -6.76 -18.88 -3.45
CA VAL A 238 -6.18 -17.78 -4.23
C VAL A 238 -5.48 -18.34 -5.48
N PRO A 239 -5.79 -17.83 -6.69
CA PRO A 239 -5.10 -18.25 -7.90
C PRO A 239 -3.63 -17.84 -7.92
N ALA A 240 -2.74 -18.73 -8.39
CA ALA A 240 -1.34 -18.38 -8.56
C ALA A 240 -1.09 -17.30 -9.60
N LYS A 241 -2.00 -17.09 -10.56
CA LYS A 241 -1.93 -15.96 -11.50
C LYS A 241 -3.30 -15.45 -11.96
N LEU A 242 -3.48 -14.15 -11.85
CA LEU A 242 -4.58 -13.36 -12.40
C LEU A 242 -4.02 -12.36 -13.41
N THR A 243 -4.72 -12.17 -14.52
CA THR A 243 -4.41 -11.13 -15.51
C THR A 243 -5.67 -10.33 -15.81
N PHE A 244 -5.59 -9.03 -15.56
CA PHE A 244 -6.66 -8.04 -15.72
C PHE A 244 -6.44 -7.27 -17.02
N VAL A 245 -7.48 -7.18 -17.83
CA VAL A 245 -7.53 -6.31 -19.02
C VAL A 245 -8.80 -5.49 -18.91
N MET A 246 -8.67 -4.17 -18.91
CA MET A 246 -9.76 -3.21 -18.72
C MET A 246 -9.79 -2.26 -19.90
N SER A 247 -10.92 -2.18 -20.59
CA SER A 247 -11.11 -1.34 -21.77
C SER A 247 -12.44 -0.58 -21.77
N HIS A 248 -12.42 0.58 -22.42
CA HIS A 248 -13.57 1.46 -22.64
C HIS A 248 -13.47 2.02 -24.06
N ASN A 249 -14.60 2.22 -24.76
CA ASN A 249 -14.65 2.53 -26.20
C ASN A 249 -13.97 1.53 -27.16
N GLY A 250 -13.43 0.43 -26.65
CA GLY A 250 -12.55 -0.49 -27.39
C GLY A 250 -11.06 -0.19 -27.25
N ASP A 251 -10.72 0.89 -26.55
CA ASP A 251 -9.35 1.26 -26.19
C ASP A 251 -9.00 0.77 -24.78
N ASN A 252 -7.75 0.36 -24.59
CA ASN A 252 -7.35 -0.35 -23.37
C ASN A 252 -6.86 0.61 -22.29
N ALA A 253 -7.58 0.71 -21.17
CA ALA A 253 -7.23 1.57 -20.05
C ALA A 253 -6.08 0.98 -19.23
N VAL A 254 -6.23 -0.29 -18.81
CA VAL A 254 -5.24 -1.00 -17.99
C VAL A 254 -4.97 -2.40 -18.53
N SER A 255 -3.70 -2.78 -18.43
CA SER A 255 -3.26 -4.17 -18.43
C SER A 255 -2.52 -4.42 -17.12
N ALA A 256 -2.96 -5.38 -16.32
CA ALA A 256 -2.32 -5.70 -15.05
C ALA A 256 -2.26 -7.20 -14.78
N VAL A 257 -1.31 -7.61 -13.95
CA VAL A 257 -1.09 -9.00 -13.54
C VAL A 257 -0.92 -9.04 -12.02
N VAL A 258 -1.47 -10.05 -11.37
CA VAL A 258 -1.11 -10.44 -10.01
C VAL A 258 -0.67 -11.90 -10.05
N GLU A 259 0.51 -12.20 -9.53
CA GLU A 259 1.02 -13.56 -9.32
C GLU A 259 1.15 -13.80 -7.81
N SER A 260 0.70 -14.95 -7.32
CA SER A 260 0.75 -15.28 -5.90
C SER A 260 1.24 -16.71 -5.66
N ASN A 261 1.93 -16.92 -4.54
CA ASN A 261 2.39 -18.23 -4.09
C ASN A 261 2.47 -18.23 -2.56
N TYR A 262 2.02 -19.33 -1.95
CA TYR A 262 2.07 -19.54 -0.50
C TYR A 262 2.37 -21.01 -0.21
N SER A 263 3.23 -21.24 0.78
CA SER A 263 3.51 -22.57 1.31
C SER A 263 3.66 -22.51 2.82
N GLU A 264 2.62 -22.97 3.52
CA GLU A 264 2.62 -23.13 4.98
C GLU A 264 3.75 -24.07 5.43
N SER A 265 3.95 -25.20 4.74
CA SER A 265 4.96 -26.21 5.12
C SER A 265 6.41 -25.82 4.84
N ALA A 266 6.64 -24.77 4.04
CA ALA A 266 7.97 -24.20 3.82
C ALA A 266 8.18 -22.84 4.53
N HIS A 267 7.15 -22.31 5.21
CA HIS A 267 7.09 -20.94 5.72
C HIS A 267 7.53 -19.90 4.67
N THR A 268 6.92 -19.93 3.48
CA THR A 268 7.24 -18.99 2.38
C THR A 268 6.01 -18.38 1.75
N PHE A 269 6.07 -17.10 1.38
CA PHE A 269 5.08 -16.46 0.51
C PHE A 269 5.73 -15.54 -0.53
N ALA A 270 5.03 -15.32 -1.64
CA ALA A 270 5.36 -14.31 -2.63
C ALA A 270 4.07 -13.76 -3.26
N VAL A 271 3.96 -12.44 -3.35
CA VAL A 271 2.92 -11.74 -4.11
C VAL A 271 3.61 -10.74 -5.02
N LYS A 272 3.39 -10.85 -6.32
CA LYS A 272 3.90 -9.92 -7.34
C LYS A 272 2.70 -9.28 -8.03
N SER A 273 2.80 -8.00 -8.34
CA SER A 273 1.88 -7.36 -9.27
C SER A 273 2.59 -6.42 -10.22
N SER A 274 2.01 -6.27 -11.41
CA SER A 274 2.42 -5.29 -12.40
C SER A 274 1.18 -4.66 -13.01
N ALA A 275 1.24 -3.36 -13.28
CA ALA A 275 0.17 -2.59 -13.90
C ALA A 275 0.76 -1.63 -14.95
N GLN A 276 0.10 -1.54 -16.10
CA GLN A 276 0.36 -0.56 -17.14
C GLN A 276 -0.89 0.31 -17.33
N LEU A 277 -0.72 1.63 -17.20
CA LEU A 277 -1.76 2.64 -17.31
C LEU A 277 -1.23 3.79 -18.20
N ALA A 278 -1.70 3.87 -19.44
CA ALA A 278 -1.11 4.70 -20.49
C ALA A 278 0.44 4.61 -20.51
N ASN A 279 1.15 5.70 -20.20
CA ASN A 279 2.61 5.75 -20.19
C ASN A 279 3.25 5.35 -18.85
N ILE A 280 2.47 5.03 -17.82
CA ILE A 280 2.94 4.61 -16.50
C ILE A 280 3.05 3.08 -16.47
N SER A 281 4.22 2.56 -16.09
CA SER A 281 4.41 1.16 -15.70
C SER A 281 4.74 1.11 -14.21
N ALA A 282 4.05 0.26 -13.45
CA ALA A 282 4.17 0.13 -12.01
C ALA A 282 4.25 -1.34 -11.61
N ASN A 283 5.15 -1.70 -10.69
CA ASN A 283 5.38 -3.08 -10.27
C ASN A 283 5.62 -3.12 -8.76
N ALA A 284 5.08 -4.13 -8.09
CA ALA A 284 5.35 -4.45 -6.69
C ALA A 284 5.66 -5.94 -6.51
N GLU A 285 6.59 -6.27 -5.62
CA GLU A 285 6.90 -7.64 -5.19
C GLU A 285 7.04 -7.67 -3.67
N VAL A 286 6.15 -8.39 -2.99
CA VAL A 286 6.32 -8.78 -1.58
C VAL A 286 6.76 -10.24 -1.54
N THR A 287 7.79 -10.53 -0.76
CA THR A 287 8.31 -11.88 -0.54
C THR A 287 8.59 -12.11 0.93
N GLY A 288 8.30 -13.31 1.43
CA GLY A 288 8.53 -13.68 2.82
C GLY A 288 9.09 -15.08 2.96
N ILE A 289 10.06 -15.19 3.86
CA ILE A 289 10.60 -16.44 4.43
C ILE A 289 10.82 -16.23 5.93
N ASP A 290 11.00 -17.30 6.71
CA ASP A 290 11.19 -17.22 8.17
C ASP A 290 12.26 -16.23 8.65
N THR A 291 13.29 -15.95 7.84
CA THR A 291 14.38 -15.03 8.21
C THR A 291 14.21 -13.59 7.70
N SER A 292 13.29 -13.35 6.76
CA SER A 292 13.16 -12.05 6.10
C SER A 292 11.82 -11.89 5.36
N ILE A 293 11.16 -10.75 5.54
CA ILE A 293 10.09 -10.26 4.67
C ILE A 293 10.61 -9.02 3.93
N SER A 294 10.42 -8.95 2.62
CA SER A 294 10.83 -7.82 1.78
C SER A 294 9.75 -7.43 0.79
N GLU A 295 9.43 -6.13 0.75
CA GLU A 295 8.66 -5.49 -0.31
C GLU A 295 9.61 -4.72 -1.24
N LYS A 296 9.34 -4.73 -2.54
CA LYS A 296 10.01 -3.90 -3.55
C LYS A 296 8.96 -3.26 -4.43
N CYS A 297 9.07 -1.97 -4.73
CA CYS A 297 8.26 -1.31 -5.74
C CYS A 297 9.15 -0.65 -6.80
N ASN A 298 8.66 -0.57 -8.03
CA ASN A 298 9.36 0.09 -9.13
C ASN A 298 8.34 0.67 -10.12
N ALA A 299 8.44 1.96 -10.40
CA ALA A 299 7.58 2.65 -11.35
C ALA A 299 8.38 3.51 -12.33
N SER A 300 7.90 3.56 -13.57
CA SER A 300 8.48 4.32 -14.67
C SER A 300 7.41 5.05 -15.47
N ILE A 301 7.73 6.26 -15.92
CA ILE A 301 6.90 7.02 -16.87
C ILE A 301 7.65 7.04 -18.21
N GLY A 302 7.03 6.47 -19.25
CA GLY A 302 7.72 6.13 -20.49
C GLY A 302 8.88 5.17 -20.21
N SER A 303 10.08 5.52 -20.68
CA SER A 303 11.32 4.76 -20.42
C SER A 303 12.10 5.21 -19.18
N SER A 304 11.62 6.22 -18.44
CA SER A 304 12.32 6.77 -17.28
C SER A 304 11.77 6.20 -15.97
N ARG A 305 12.63 5.52 -15.19
CA ARG A 305 12.30 5.14 -13.81
C ARG A 305 12.06 6.41 -12.99
N VAL A 306 10.89 6.50 -12.35
CA VAL A 306 10.53 7.63 -11.48
C VAL A 306 10.67 7.26 -10.01
N LEU A 307 10.39 6.01 -9.65
CA LEU A 307 10.46 5.48 -8.29
C LEU A 307 11.07 4.08 -8.30
N TYR A 308 11.99 3.83 -7.37
CA TYR A 308 12.29 2.49 -6.86
C TYR A 308 12.25 2.53 -5.34
N SER A 309 11.63 1.55 -4.71
CA SER A 309 11.70 1.36 -3.27
C SER A 309 11.96 -0.10 -2.92
N VAL A 310 12.58 -0.32 -1.78
CA VAL A 310 12.74 -1.64 -1.16
C VAL A 310 12.68 -1.51 0.35
N ALA A 311 11.81 -2.28 0.97
CA ALA A 311 11.81 -2.53 2.40
C ALA A 311 12.23 -3.99 2.67
N GLU A 312 12.93 -4.23 3.76
CA GLU A 312 13.28 -5.57 4.24
C GLU A 312 13.29 -5.58 5.77
N VAL A 313 12.46 -6.43 6.36
CA VAL A 313 12.47 -6.75 7.79
C VAL A 313 13.18 -8.09 7.97
N LYS A 314 14.22 -8.13 8.80
CA LYS A 314 15.03 -9.33 9.08
C LYS A 314 14.66 -9.90 10.43
N GLY A 315 14.70 -11.22 10.57
CA GLY A 315 14.12 -11.87 11.75
C GLY A 315 14.34 -13.37 11.89
N THR A 316 13.49 -14.01 12.69
CA THR A 316 13.30 -15.47 12.76
C THR A 316 11.82 -15.78 12.91
N ASN A 317 11.37 -16.92 12.36
CA ASN A 317 9.96 -17.35 12.36
C ASN A 317 8.98 -16.35 11.72
N LEU A 318 9.44 -15.42 10.86
CA LEU A 318 8.61 -14.36 10.27
C LEU A 318 7.51 -14.87 9.33
N CYS A 319 7.52 -16.15 8.93
CA CYS A 319 6.48 -16.76 8.10
C CYS A 319 5.89 -18.03 8.74
N ASN A 320 6.28 -18.33 9.98
CA ASN A 320 5.74 -19.42 10.78
C ASN A 320 4.43 -18.97 11.44
N ARG A 321 3.30 -19.27 10.77
CA ARG A 321 1.94 -18.92 11.22
C ARG A 321 1.70 -19.26 12.70
N GLN A 322 2.05 -20.47 13.11
CA GLN A 322 1.80 -20.95 14.47
C GLN A 322 2.57 -20.14 15.53
N MET A 323 3.80 -19.71 15.24
CA MET A 323 4.57 -18.84 16.14
C MET A 323 3.91 -17.46 16.26
N LEU A 324 3.43 -16.90 15.15
CA LEU A 324 2.86 -15.55 15.06
C LEU A 324 1.47 -15.49 15.73
N GLU A 325 0.68 -16.56 15.64
CA GLU A 325 -0.57 -16.74 16.39
C GLU A 325 -0.31 -16.86 17.91
N GLN A 326 0.70 -17.63 18.33
CA GLN A 326 1.10 -17.74 19.75
C GLN A 326 1.53 -16.39 20.34
N LEU A 327 2.07 -15.48 19.53
CA LEU A 327 2.46 -14.14 19.95
C LEU A 327 1.27 -13.17 20.08
N GLY A 328 0.20 -13.35 19.31
CA GLY A 328 -1.05 -12.57 19.48
C GLY A 328 -1.78 -12.92 20.76
N ASN A 329 -1.75 -14.20 21.10
CA ASN A 329 -2.36 -14.71 22.32
C ASN A 329 -1.48 -14.47 23.58
N ALA A 330 -0.36 -13.76 23.43
CA ALA A 330 0.56 -13.44 24.52
C ALA A 330 0.28 -12.04 25.13
N GLY A 331 0.56 -11.88 26.43
CA GLY A 331 0.49 -10.57 27.09
C GLY A 331 1.62 -9.62 26.66
N PRO A 332 1.49 -8.29 26.87
CA PRO A 332 2.48 -7.30 26.44
C PRO A 332 3.91 -7.60 26.89
N ASP A 333 4.11 -8.00 28.15
CA ASP A 333 5.43 -8.38 28.70
C ASP A 333 6.06 -9.54 27.92
N ALA A 334 5.25 -10.52 27.52
CA ALA A 334 5.70 -11.68 26.77
C ALA A 334 6.07 -11.30 25.32
N ILE A 335 5.28 -10.43 24.68
CA ILE A 335 5.61 -9.85 23.36
C ILE A 335 6.93 -9.07 23.44
N ALA A 336 7.06 -8.14 24.39
CA ALA A 336 8.27 -7.34 24.59
C ALA A 336 9.52 -8.18 24.93
N SER A 337 9.35 -9.34 25.58
CA SER A 337 10.44 -10.29 25.83
C SER A 337 10.90 -11.07 24.59
N GLN A 338 10.04 -11.20 23.57
CA GLN A 338 10.29 -12.00 22.37
C GLN A 338 10.57 -11.16 21.11
N ILE A 339 10.23 -9.86 21.10
CA ILE A 339 10.34 -9.01 19.91
C ILE A 339 11.77 -8.94 19.33
N ASP A 340 12.81 -8.85 20.18
CA ASP A 340 14.23 -8.88 19.73
C ASP A 340 14.68 -10.26 19.22
N ASN A 341 13.92 -11.34 19.46
CA ASN A 341 14.19 -12.66 18.88
C ASN A 341 13.55 -12.81 17.50
N LEU A 342 12.33 -12.28 17.35
CA LEU A 342 11.57 -12.30 16.11
C LEU A 342 12.11 -11.31 15.08
N PHE A 343 12.48 -10.10 15.52
CA PHE A 343 12.97 -9.02 14.68
C PHE A 343 14.45 -8.75 15.00
N LYS A 344 15.30 -8.88 13.98
CA LYS A 344 16.76 -8.65 14.04
C LYS A 344 17.19 -7.34 13.39
N GLY A 345 16.23 -6.57 12.88
CA GLY A 345 16.40 -5.25 12.29
C GLY A 345 15.52 -5.07 11.06
N ALA A 346 15.51 -3.86 10.52
CA ALA A 346 14.89 -3.55 9.24
C ALA A 346 15.75 -2.59 8.42
N THR A 347 15.55 -2.58 7.11
CA THR A 347 16.17 -1.62 6.18
C THR A 347 15.14 -1.18 5.16
N ALA A 348 15.11 0.11 4.83
CA ALA A 348 14.30 0.66 3.75
C ALA A 348 15.18 1.55 2.85
N LYS A 349 14.93 1.53 1.53
CA LYS A 349 15.45 2.51 0.58
C LYS A 349 14.30 3.03 -0.28
N VAL A 350 14.29 4.33 -0.53
CA VAL A 350 13.54 4.97 -1.61
C VAL A 350 14.54 5.66 -2.55
N ASP A 351 14.27 5.60 -3.84
CA ASP A 351 15.08 6.17 -4.91
C ASP A 351 14.15 6.88 -5.91
N LEU A 352 14.27 8.20 -6.02
CA LEU A 352 13.44 9.05 -6.86
C LEU A 352 14.26 9.54 -8.07
N LEU A 353 13.81 9.18 -9.27
CA LEU A 353 14.43 9.53 -10.57
C LEU A 353 15.92 9.14 -10.73
N ASP A 354 16.43 8.21 -9.93
CA ASP A 354 17.86 7.93 -9.78
C ASP A 354 18.67 9.14 -9.25
N ARG A 355 17.99 10.14 -8.67
CA ARG A 355 18.56 11.43 -8.24
C ARG A 355 18.53 11.63 -6.73
N ILE A 356 17.46 11.23 -6.05
CA ILE A 356 17.33 11.40 -4.60
C ILE A 356 17.16 10.04 -3.97
N GLN A 357 18.09 9.66 -3.10
CA GLN A 357 18.08 8.40 -2.38
C GLN A 357 17.86 8.67 -0.89
N ILE A 358 16.84 8.06 -0.31
CA ILE A 358 16.63 8.02 1.15
C ILE A 358 16.85 6.59 1.59
N SER A 359 17.75 6.36 2.55
CA SER A 359 18.04 5.02 3.08
C SER A 359 17.88 5.02 4.60
N SER A 360 17.07 4.11 5.13
CA SER A 360 16.82 3.94 6.55
C SER A 360 17.21 2.55 7.02
N SER A 361 17.65 2.43 8.27
CA SER A 361 17.85 1.16 8.95
C SER A 361 17.40 1.24 10.40
N CYS A 362 16.74 0.20 10.89
CA CYS A 362 16.36 0.02 12.28
C CYS A 362 17.11 -1.17 12.87
N SER A 363 17.74 -0.96 14.03
CA SER A 363 18.62 -1.91 14.72
C SER A 363 18.01 -2.55 15.97
N SER A 364 16.95 -1.96 16.55
CA SER A 364 16.18 -2.54 17.66
C SER A 364 14.74 -2.01 17.63
N LEU A 365 13.77 -2.93 17.63
CA LEU A 365 12.37 -2.56 17.85
C LEU A 365 12.02 -2.46 19.34
N LYS A 366 12.72 -3.17 20.22
CA LYS A 366 12.44 -3.17 21.66
C LYS A 366 12.58 -1.78 22.29
N ALA A 367 13.61 -1.01 21.94
CA ALA A 367 13.77 0.33 22.47
C ALA A 367 12.60 1.24 22.07
N ILE A 368 12.12 1.12 20.82
CA ILE A 368 10.97 1.85 20.29
C ILE A 368 9.70 1.41 21.04
N VAL A 369 9.40 0.11 21.09
CA VAL A 369 8.19 -0.43 21.75
C VAL A 369 8.16 -0.16 23.26
N ALA A 370 9.32 -0.16 23.93
CA ALA A 370 9.40 0.12 25.37
C ALA A 370 9.26 1.61 25.76
N ASN A 371 9.18 2.52 24.78
CA ASN A 371 8.97 3.96 25.00
C ASN A 371 7.84 4.54 24.13
N GLY A 372 7.19 3.74 23.27
CA GLY A 372 6.16 4.20 22.33
C GLY A 372 4.76 4.31 22.91
N ASP A 373 4.57 3.86 24.15
CA ASP A 373 3.40 4.13 25.00
C ASP A 373 3.84 5.24 25.97
N TYR A 374 3.67 6.51 25.55
CA TYR A 374 4.13 7.71 26.26
C TYR A 374 2.98 8.70 26.46
N ASP A 375 2.99 9.48 27.54
CA ASP A 375 2.04 10.57 27.74
C ASP A 375 2.46 11.80 26.93
N GLU A 376 1.63 12.20 25.95
CA GLU A 376 1.85 13.36 25.07
C GLU A 376 1.91 14.71 25.82
N GLU A 377 1.33 14.82 27.02
CA GLU A 377 1.49 16.02 27.87
C GLU A 377 2.85 16.00 28.62
N VAL A 378 3.49 14.83 28.76
CA VAL A 378 4.72 14.63 29.52
C VAL A 378 5.95 14.66 28.61
N LEU A 379 6.45 15.86 28.33
CA LEU A 379 7.65 16.14 27.52
C LEU A 379 8.88 15.26 27.85
N GLN A 380 9.04 14.74 29.07
CA GLN A 380 10.13 13.82 29.41
C GLN A 380 10.00 12.45 28.71
N GLU A 381 8.78 11.92 28.59
CA GLU A 381 8.49 10.60 27.99
C GLU A 381 8.54 10.70 26.47
N VAL A 382 7.96 11.77 25.92
CA VAL A 382 8.08 12.17 24.50
C VAL A 382 9.55 12.25 24.06
N ASN A 383 10.42 12.87 24.88
CA ASN A 383 11.87 12.90 24.61
C ASN A 383 12.54 11.52 24.79
N ALA A 384 12.05 10.65 25.67
CA ALA A 384 12.56 9.29 25.80
C ALA A 384 12.22 8.45 24.55
N PHE A 385 11.02 8.59 23.99
CA PHE A 385 10.65 7.97 22.72
C PHE A 385 11.48 8.51 21.55
N ALA A 386 11.63 9.83 21.44
CA ALA A 386 12.51 10.44 20.43
C ALA A 386 13.98 9.95 20.57
N ALA A 387 14.49 9.77 21.79
CA ALA A 387 15.83 9.22 22.02
C ALA A 387 15.91 7.72 21.66
N ALA A 388 14.86 6.94 21.92
CA ALA A 388 14.78 5.53 21.50
C ALA A 388 14.76 5.39 19.97
N LEU A 389 14.01 6.25 19.26
CA LEU A 389 14.02 6.32 17.81
C LEU A 389 15.40 6.73 17.26
N ASN A 390 15.98 7.83 17.75
CA ASN A 390 17.32 8.30 17.31
C ASN A 390 18.47 7.31 17.59
N SER A 391 18.33 6.42 18.58
CA SER A 391 19.34 5.41 18.89
C SER A 391 19.11 4.07 18.19
N SER A 392 17.91 3.84 17.66
CA SER A 392 17.53 2.59 17.00
C SER A 392 17.45 2.72 15.48
N VAL A 393 17.00 3.87 14.98
CA VAL A 393 16.73 4.18 13.58
C VAL A 393 17.75 5.20 13.06
N THR A 394 18.45 4.85 11.99
CA THR A 394 19.34 5.75 11.24
C THR A 394 18.80 5.94 9.84
N THR A 395 18.48 7.17 9.45
CA THR A 395 18.00 7.51 8.10
C THR A 395 18.87 8.57 7.46
N THR A 396 19.44 8.28 6.28
CA THR A 396 20.30 9.17 5.49
C THR A 396 19.61 9.64 4.21
N LEU A 397 19.97 10.83 3.77
CA LEU A 397 19.62 11.42 2.48
C LEU A 397 20.88 11.53 1.63
N ASN A 398 20.84 10.97 0.42
CA ASN A 398 21.93 10.94 -0.55
C ASN A 398 21.42 11.48 -1.90
N PHE A 399 22.31 12.04 -2.72
CA PHE A 399 21.97 12.53 -4.07
C PHE A 399 22.83 11.89 -5.15
N GLY A 400 22.26 11.75 -6.35
CA GLY A 400 22.98 11.39 -7.56
C GLY A 400 23.61 10.00 -7.57
N ASN A 401 23.06 9.03 -6.83
CA ASN A 401 23.66 7.71 -6.58
C ASN A 401 25.07 7.79 -5.96
N THR A 402 25.33 8.80 -5.13
CA THR A 402 26.61 8.95 -4.41
C THR A 402 26.52 8.53 -2.95
N ASP A 403 27.63 8.02 -2.39
CA ASP A 403 27.78 7.73 -0.96
C ASP A 403 27.93 9.00 -0.09
N TYR A 404 27.82 10.20 -0.67
CA TYR A 404 27.88 11.46 0.08
C TYR A 404 26.55 11.70 0.80
N GLU A 405 26.55 11.51 2.13
CA GLU A 405 25.45 11.90 3.01
C GLU A 405 25.22 13.43 2.92
N GLN A 406 24.04 13.80 2.42
CA GLN A 406 23.59 15.18 2.23
C GLN A 406 22.77 15.67 3.42
N GLY A 407 22.30 14.74 4.25
CA GLY A 407 21.62 15.00 5.51
C GLY A 407 21.12 13.72 6.16
N THR A 408 20.59 13.85 7.36
CA THR A 408 19.93 12.77 8.11
C THR A 408 18.54 13.17 8.55
N ILE A 409 17.70 12.18 8.84
CA ILE A 409 16.45 12.39 9.58
C ILE A 409 16.69 11.93 11.02
N THR A 410 16.48 12.85 11.96
CA THR A 410 16.45 12.59 13.40
C THR A 410 15.01 12.75 13.92
N TRP A 411 14.78 12.51 15.20
CA TRP A 411 13.45 12.62 15.82
C TRP A 411 13.48 13.60 16.99
N GLY A 412 12.39 14.34 17.23
CA GLY A 412 12.33 15.32 18.31
C GLY A 412 10.90 15.63 18.76
N ALA A 413 10.77 16.08 20.02
CA ALA A 413 9.49 16.52 20.56
C ALA A 413 9.07 17.88 19.97
N MET A 414 7.93 17.93 19.28
CA MET A 414 7.35 19.13 18.69
C MET A 414 6.19 19.65 19.58
N PRO A 415 6.21 20.90 20.07
CA PRO A 415 5.13 21.43 20.90
C PRO A 415 3.92 21.89 20.07
N HIS A 416 2.77 21.28 20.32
CA HIS A 416 1.48 21.71 19.78
C HIS A 416 0.68 22.41 20.88
N THR A 417 0.06 23.55 20.56
CA THR A 417 -0.72 24.33 21.55
C THR A 417 -2.08 24.71 20.97
N SER A 418 -3.16 24.27 21.62
CA SER A 418 -4.54 24.61 21.22
C SER A 418 -5.43 24.77 22.45
N TRP A 419 -6.36 25.73 22.41
CA TRP A 419 -7.30 26.06 23.52
C TRP A 419 -6.66 26.32 24.90
N GLY A 420 -5.35 26.52 24.97
CA GLY A 420 -4.59 26.72 26.23
C GLY A 420 -3.92 25.45 26.78
N TYR A 421 -4.12 24.30 26.13
CA TYR A 421 -3.41 23.05 26.39
C TYR A 421 -2.15 22.98 25.51
N THR A 422 -1.11 22.31 26.00
CA THR A 422 0.11 21.99 25.24
C THR A 422 0.40 20.51 25.38
N TRP A 423 0.52 19.83 24.24
CA TRP A 423 0.96 18.44 24.12
C TRP A 423 2.14 18.39 23.14
N TYR A 424 2.82 17.24 23.04
CA TYR A 424 4.00 17.09 22.21
C TYR A 424 3.99 15.77 21.44
N ASP A 425 4.07 15.88 20.12
CA ASP A 425 4.27 14.76 19.21
C ASP A 425 5.78 14.52 18.96
N VAL A 426 6.16 13.30 18.57
CA VAL A 426 7.53 13.02 18.10
C VAL A 426 7.61 13.12 16.59
N GLU A 427 8.04 14.28 16.10
CA GLU A 427 8.17 14.55 14.67
C GLU A 427 9.55 14.13 14.09
N PRO A 428 9.60 13.78 12.80
CA PRO A 428 10.85 13.67 12.05
C PRO A 428 11.45 15.06 11.77
N MET A 429 12.71 15.24 12.16
CA MET A 429 13.49 16.45 12.00
C MET A 429 14.53 16.26 10.90
N VAL A 430 14.59 17.15 9.91
CA VAL A 430 15.57 17.09 8.81
C VAL A 430 16.82 17.87 9.17
N ALA A 431 17.97 17.21 9.16
CA ALA A 431 19.29 17.81 9.36
C ALA A 431 20.10 17.70 8.07
N LEU A 432 20.03 18.72 7.20
CA LEU A 432 20.96 18.82 6.06
C LEU A 432 22.39 19.04 6.57
N ALA A 433 23.37 18.43 5.91
CA ALA A 433 24.76 18.45 6.32
C ALA A 433 25.31 19.89 6.41
N GLY A 434 25.79 20.26 7.61
CA GLY A 434 26.27 21.62 7.91
C GLY A 434 25.19 22.65 8.28
N GLY A 435 23.92 22.26 8.33
CA GLY A 435 22.81 23.06 8.87
C GLY A 435 22.39 22.63 10.28
N SER A 436 21.51 23.42 10.90
CA SER A 436 20.73 22.97 12.06
C SER A 436 19.63 22.01 11.62
N ALA A 437 19.24 21.08 12.50
CA ALA A 437 17.99 20.33 12.32
C ALA A 437 16.77 21.26 12.42
N MET A 438 15.72 20.95 11.66
CA MET A 438 14.42 21.65 11.65
C MET A 438 13.29 20.63 11.45
N SER A 439 12.06 20.94 11.87
CA SER A 439 10.91 20.04 11.69
C SER A 439 10.65 19.77 10.21
N PHE A 440 9.94 18.69 9.87
CA PHE A 440 9.59 18.43 8.47
C PHE A 440 8.67 19.55 7.91
N GLY A 441 7.81 20.13 8.76
CA GLY A 441 7.02 21.32 8.44
C GLY A 441 7.87 22.55 8.17
N ASP A 442 8.80 22.91 9.07
CA ASP A 442 9.74 24.02 8.88
C ASP A 442 10.63 23.80 7.65
N PHE A 443 11.05 22.56 7.39
CA PHE A 443 11.88 22.23 6.22
C PHE A 443 11.15 22.53 4.91
N ILE A 444 9.85 22.20 4.86
CA ILE A 444 8.93 22.53 3.77
C ILE A 444 8.75 24.07 3.67
N ASP A 445 8.37 24.73 4.76
CA ASP A 445 7.97 26.14 4.76
C ASP A 445 9.14 27.16 4.80
N SER A 446 10.37 26.71 5.08
CA SER A 446 11.60 27.52 5.14
C SER A 446 11.94 28.31 3.86
N GLY A 447 11.21 28.05 2.77
CA GLY A 447 11.46 28.61 1.46
C GLY A 447 12.61 27.95 0.69
N ALA A 448 13.45 27.14 1.34
CA ALA A 448 14.50 26.36 0.68
C ALA A 448 13.93 25.34 -0.32
N LEU A 449 12.68 24.91 -0.11
CA LEU A 449 11.91 24.04 -1.00
C LEU A 449 10.71 24.72 -1.65
N ASN A 450 10.48 26.04 -1.50
CA ASN A 450 9.29 26.68 -2.07
C ASN A 450 9.21 26.52 -3.60
N GLY A 451 10.34 26.46 -4.31
CA GLY A 451 10.39 26.08 -5.72
C GLY A 451 9.89 24.66 -5.95
N SER A 452 10.49 23.67 -5.28
CA SER A 452 10.11 22.25 -5.32
C SER A 452 8.65 22.00 -4.95
N ILE A 453 8.15 22.66 -3.91
CA ILE A 453 6.78 22.54 -3.42
C ILE A 453 5.80 23.17 -4.41
N ASN A 454 6.12 24.33 -5.00
CA ASN A 454 5.30 24.90 -6.08
C ASN A 454 5.44 24.12 -7.39
N ALA A 455 6.51 23.35 -7.60
CA ALA A 455 6.62 22.40 -8.70
C ALA A 455 5.74 21.16 -8.47
N ILE A 456 5.73 20.58 -7.25
CA ILE A 456 4.94 19.38 -6.88
C ILE A 456 3.45 19.71 -6.70
N LYS A 457 3.10 20.75 -5.93
CA LYS A 457 1.74 21.35 -5.97
C LYS A 457 1.41 21.80 -7.39
N GLY A 458 2.41 22.17 -8.18
CA GLY A 458 2.26 22.44 -9.61
C GLY A 458 2.02 21.19 -10.47
N ILE A 459 2.41 19.98 -10.06
CA ILE A 459 2.02 18.70 -10.69
C ILE A 459 0.57 18.42 -10.30
N VAL A 460 0.28 18.37 -9.00
CA VAL A 460 -1.06 18.11 -8.44
C VAL A 460 -2.10 19.09 -8.99
N ASN A 461 -1.80 20.39 -9.08
CA ASN A 461 -2.72 21.39 -9.66
C ASN A 461 -2.79 21.30 -11.20
N THR A 462 -1.79 20.71 -11.88
CA THR A 462 -1.94 20.40 -13.32
C THR A 462 -2.83 19.17 -13.52
N TYR A 463 -2.79 18.19 -12.62
CA TYR A 463 -3.76 17.10 -12.59
C TYR A 463 -5.15 17.62 -12.22
N ARG A 464 -5.35 18.25 -11.05
CA ARG A 464 -6.66 18.81 -10.63
C ARG A 464 -7.27 19.73 -11.68
N GLY A 465 -6.48 20.66 -12.24
CA GLY A 465 -6.94 21.55 -13.32
C GLY A 465 -7.14 20.87 -14.68
N ALA A 466 -6.56 19.69 -14.93
CA ALA A 466 -6.90 18.86 -16.07
C ALA A 466 -8.22 18.12 -15.82
N PHE A 467 -8.37 17.45 -14.66
CA PHE A 467 -9.54 16.66 -14.28
C PHE A 467 -10.78 17.52 -13.92
N GLY A 468 -10.60 18.82 -13.63
CA GLY A 468 -11.68 19.73 -13.21
C GLY A 468 -12.01 19.65 -11.71
N LEU A 469 -11.06 19.19 -10.89
CA LEU A 469 -11.21 18.92 -9.46
C LEU A 469 -10.79 20.14 -8.60
N ASP A 470 -11.22 21.36 -8.94
CA ASP A 470 -10.78 22.63 -8.30
C ASP A 470 -11.25 22.84 -6.83
#